data_AF-A0A098SEI4-F1
#
_entry.id   AF-A0A098SEI4-F1
#
_cell.length_a   1.000
_cell.length_b   1.000
_cell.length_c   1.000
_cell.angle_alpha   90.00
_cell.angle_beta   90.00
_cell.angle_gamma   90.00
#
_symmetry.space_group_name_H-M   'P 1'
#
loop_
_entity.id
_entity.type
_entity.pdbx_description
1 polymer ?
#
loop_
_entity_poly.entity_id
_entity_poly.type
_entity_poly.pdbx_seq_one_letter_code
_entity_poly.pdbx_strand_id
1 'polypeptide(L)'
;MAALSLSLSQIQPNQAQPGCAAKVNAMIISDSKTIRDIQAEFHRTFPGLKIEFYKQAHESGQGSPVKERIDADLKLKFVREVHNKEDFEIDPSMTVASFEQLMADRFGLNVQVFRKSGNLWMQTTSTDHWALREQNRKGASSESHYNEKHNV
;
A
#
# COMPACT_ATOMS: atom_id res chain seq x y z
N MET A 1 66.37 -20.72 5.19
CA MET A 1 66.32 -19.31 4.76
C MET A 1 64.86 -18.96 4.52
N ALA A 2 64.25 -18.27 5.47
CA ALA A 2 62.85 -17.88 5.45
C ALA A 2 62.67 -16.61 4.61
N ALA A 3 61.57 -16.53 3.87
CA ALA A 3 60.98 -15.26 3.45
C ALA A 3 59.45 -15.40 3.57
N LEU A 4 58.91 -14.90 4.69
CA LEU A 4 57.49 -14.60 4.82
C LEU A 4 57.22 -13.27 4.11
N SER A 5 56.21 -13.23 3.24
CA SER A 5 55.62 -11.98 2.77
C SER A 5 54.10 -12.03 2.94
N LEU A 6 53.60 -11.15 3.80
CA LEU A 6 52.19 -10.86 4.05
C LEU A 6 51.50 -10.34 2.78
N SER A 7 50.22 -10.70 2.61
CA SER A 7 49.25 -9.87 1.89
C SER A 7 47.90 -9.98 2.59
N LEU A 8 47.57 -8.93 3.33
CA LEU A 8 46.31 -8.73 4.03
C LEU A 8 45.22 -8.38 3.00
N SER A 9 44.38 -9.35 2.63
CA SER A 9 43.24 -9.07 1.75
C SER A 9 42.20 -8.24 2.50
N GLN A 10 42.05 -6.99 2.06
CA GLN A 10 41.04 -6.08 2.55
C GLN A 10 39.64 -6.63 2.25
N ILE A 11 38.82 -6.75 3.29
CA ILE A 11 37.37 -6.94 3.13
C ILE A 11 36.81 -5.57 2.74
N GLN A 12 36.62 -5.36 1.45
CA GLN A 12 35.80 -4.26 0.95
C GLN A 12 34.31 -4.59 1.17
N PRO A 13 33.48 -3.65 1.65
CA PRO A 13 32.04 -3.86 1.77
C PRO A 13 31.44 -4.11 0.38
N ASN A 14 30.77 -5.26 0.25
CA ASN A 14 30.19 -5.72 -1.00
C ASN A 14 28.95 -4.87 -1.36
N GLN A 15 29.20 -3.84 -2.16
CA GLN A 15 28.44 -3.39 -3.33
C GLN A 15 26.93 -3.15 -3.13
N ALA A 16 26.58 -1.87 -2.92
CA ALA A 16 25.25 -1.36 -3.26
C ALA A 16 25.01 -1.55 -4.77
N GLN A 17 23.93 -2.24 -5.14
CA GLN A 17 23.53 -2.42 -6.52
C GLN A 17 23.14 -1.05 -7.16
N PRO A 18 23.63 -0.74 -8.37
CA PRO A 18 23.21 0.46 -9.10
C PRO A 18 21.90 0.15 -9.84
N GLY A 19 20.76 0.55 -9.27
CA GLY A 19 19.47 0.29 -9.93
C GLY A 19 18.23 0.71 -9.16
N CYS A 20 18.27 1.80 -8.38
CA CYS A 20 17.10 2.28 -7.65
C CYS A 20 16.79 3.75 -7.95
N ALA A 21 16.63 4.10 -9.23
CA ALA A 21 15.60 5.09 -9.54
C ALA A 21 14.27 4.34 -9.46
N ALA A 22 13.83 4.03 -8.23
CA ALA A 22 12.48 3.54 -8.01
C ALA A 22 11.55 4.59 -8.63
N LYS A 23 10.72 4.19 -9.59
CA LYS A 23 9.61 5.04 -10.04
C LYS A 23 8.92 5.54 -8.78
N VAL A 24 8.88 6.87 -8.64
CA VAL A 24 8.06 7.51 -7.62
C VAL A 24 6.63 7.09 -7.92
N ASN A 25 6.07 6.23 -7.08
CA ASN A 25 4.71 5.75 -7.22
C ASN A 25 3.76 6.77 -6.61
N ALA A 26 3.68 7.95 -7.24
CA ALA A 26 2.80 9.03 -6.80
C ALA A 26 1.33 8.65 -7.05
N MET A 27 0.49 8.84 -6.04
CA MET A 27 -0.97 8.74 -6.16
C MET A 27 -1.55 10.13 -6.00
N ILE A 28 -2.14 10.68 -7.06
CA ILE A 28 -2.59 12.08 -7.03
C ILE A 28 -4.02 12.12 -6.49
N ILE A 29 -4.24 12.78 -5.35
CA ILE A 29 -5.57 13.00 -4.77
C ILE A 29 -6.16 14.31 -5.33
N SER A 30 -7.29 14.23 -6.05
CA SER A 30 -7.90 15.40 -6.70
C SER A 30 -9.43 15.30 -6.74
N ASP A 31 -10.10 16.46 -6.58
CA ASP A 31 -11.56 16.61 -6.70
C ASP A 31 -12.17 16.09 -8.00
N SER A 32 -11.37 16.12 -9.07
CA SER A 32 -11.81 15.72 -10.40
C SER A 32 -11.90 14.20 -10.57
N LYS A 33 -11.13 13.46 -9.77
CA LYS A 33 -11.05 12.00 -9.83
C LYS A 33 -12.22 11.34 -9.14
N THR A 34 -12.57 10.17 -9.60
CA THR A 34 -13.50 9.26 -8.94
C THR A 34 -12.79 8.43 -7.88
N ILE A 35 -13.55 7.87 -6.94
CA ILE A 35 -13.01 6.89 -6.00
C ILE A 35 -12.35 5.73 -6.76
N ARG A 36 -12.98 5.26 -7.84
CA ARG A 36 -12.46 4.21 -8.72
C ARG A 36 -11.06 4.53 -9.25
N ASP A 37 -10.81 5.78 -9.65
CA ASP A 37 -9.49 6.20 -10.13
C ASP A 37 -8.42 6.04 -9.03
N ILE A 38 -8.74 6.46 -7.80
CA ILE A 38 -7.83 6.35 -6.66
C ILE A 38 -7.59 4.89 -6.28
N GLN A 39 -8.64 4.07 -6.28
CA GLN A 39 -8.54 2.63 -6.06
C GLN A 39 -7.63 1.97 -7.10
N ALA A 40 -7.77 2.34 -8.38
CA ALA A 40 -6.95 1.80 -9.46
C ALA A 40 -5.49 2.23 -9.36
N GLU A 41 -5.22 3.50 -9.02
CA GLU A 41 -3.87 4.01 -8.81
C GLU A 41 -3.17 3.31 -7.64
N PHE A 42 -3.88 3.13 -6.52
CA PHE A 42 -3.37 2.38 -5.38
C PHE A 42 -3.08 0.93 -5.74
N HIS A 43 -4.02 0.25 -6.41
CA HIS A 43 -3.87 -1.16 -6.78
C HIS A 43 -2.74 -1.38 -7.80
N ARG A 44 -2.51 -0.44 -8.72
CA ARG A 44 -1.36 -0.48 -9.64
C ARG A 44 -0.02 -0.45 -8.90
N THR A 45 0.03 0.29 -7.79
CA THR A 45 1.21 0.38 -6.92
C THR A 45 1.35 -0.86 -6.03
N PHE A 46 0.23 -1.40 -5.53
CA PHE A 46 0.17 -2.55 -4.64
C PHE A 46 -0.81 -3.62 -5.17
N PRO A 47 -0.42 -4.47 -6.14
CA PRO A 47 -1.33 -5.43 -6.76
C PRO A 47 -1.91 -6.49 -5.81
N GLY A 48 -1.25 -6.77 -4.70
CA GLY A 48 -1.74 -7.66 -3.64
C GLY A 48 -2.72 -6.99 -2.67
N LEU A 49 -2.96 -5.68 -2.82
CA LEU A 49 -3.81 -4.87 -1.95
C LEU A 49 -4.91 -4.15 -2.75
N LYS A 50 -5.97 -3.75 -2.05
CA LYS A 50 -6.95 -2.79 -2.56
C LYS A 50 -7.39 -1.87 -1.42
N ILE A 51 -8.04 -0.76 -1.77
CA ILE A 51 -8.64 0.16 -0.81
C ILE A 51 -10.12 0.34 -1.08
N GLU A 52 -10.88 0.59 -0.03
CA GLU A 52 -12.30 0.96 -0.09
C GLU A 52 -12.53 2.21 0.78
N PHE A 53 -13.52 3.02 0.42
CA PHE A 53 -13.83 4.28 1.10
C PHE A 53 -15.16 4.17 1.85
N TYR A 54 -15.25 4.82 3.01
CA TYR A 54 -16.38 4.72 3.92
C TYR A 54 -16.88 6.09 4.38
N LYS A 55 -18.18 6.17 4.70
CA LYS A 55 -18.81 7.42 5.17
C LYS A 55 -18.33 7.85 6.54
N GLN A 56 -17.98 6.91 7.43
CA GLN A 56 -17.50 7.19 8.77
C GLN A 56 -16.18 6.48 9.03
N ALA A 57 -15.39 7.04 9.95
CA ALA A 57 -14.22 6.38 10.49
C ALA A 57 -14.66 5.16 11.30
N HIS A 58 -13.91 4.07 11.23
CA HIS A 58 -14.07 2.93 12.12
C HIS A 58 -13.24 3.11 13.39
N GLU A 59 -13.67 2.52 14.50
CA GLU A 59 -12.87 2.46 15.72
C GLU A 59 -11.67 1.52 15.53
N SER A 60 -10.56 1.78 16.25
CA SER A 60 -9.34 0.96 16.16
C SER A 60 -9.65 -0.51 16.46
N GLY A 61 -9.21 -1.40 15.57
CA GLY A 61 -9.43 -2.85 15.68
C GLY A 61 -10.80 -3.34 15.20
N GLN A 62 -11.69 -2.44 14.76
CA GLN A 62 -12.98 -2.81 14.15
C GLN A 62 -12.90 -2.72 12.63
N GLY A 63 -13.64 -3.59 11.96
CA GLY A 63 -13.76 -3.56 10.50
C GLY A 63 -14.80 -2.56 10.02
N SER A 64 -14.60 -2.00 8.83
CA SER A 64 -15.56 -1.06 8.25
C SER A 64 -16.80 -1.79 7.69
N PRO A 65 -18.03 -1.40 8.08
CA PRO A 65 -19.25 -2.09 7.65
C PRO A 65 -19.54 -1.85 6.17
N VAL A 66 -19.86 -2.92 5.43
CA VAL A 66 -20.11 -2.86 3.96
C VAL A 66 -21.20 -1.85 3.59
N LYS A 67 -22.19 -1.63 4.47
CA LYS A 67 -23.31 -0.68 4.24
C LYS A 67 -22.87 0.78 4.17
N GLU A 68 -21.71 1.10 4.74
CA GLU A 68 -21.17 2.46 4.76
C GLU A 68 -20.15 2.71 3.66
N ARG A 69 -19.86 1.68 2.86
CA ARG A 69 -18.97 1.79 1.71
C ARG A 69 -19.53 2.76 0.69
N ILE A 70 -18.68 3.66 0.22
CA ILE A 70 -19.03 4.70 -0.75
C ILE A 70 -18.93 4.12 -2.16
N ASP A 71 -19.82 4.56 -3.04
CA ASP A 71 -19.83 4.15 -4.45
C ASP A 71 -18.55 4.62 -5.16
N ALA A 72 -17.92 3.71 -5.91
CA ALA A 72 -16.66 3.95 -6.60
C ALA A 72 -16.79 5.00 -7.72
N ASP A 73 -18.00 5.21 -8.27
CA ASP A 73 -18.23 6.16 -9.37
C ASP A 73 -18.42 7.60 -8.87
N LEU A 74 -18.48 7.82 -7.56
CA LEU A 74 -18.52 9.16 -6.98
C LEU A 74 -17.19 9.87 -7.13
N LYS A 75 -17.26 11.17 -7.46
CA LYS A 75 -16.09 12.05 -7.47
C LYS A 75 -15.62 12.36 -6.05
N LEU A 76 -14.31 12.42 -5.86
CA LEU A 76 -13.69 12.72 -4.57
C LEU A 76 -14.19 14.03 -3.96
N LYS A 77 -14.54 15.02 -4.78
CA LYS A 77 -15.08 16.30 -4.31
C LYS A 77 -16.36 16.19 -3.48
N PHE A 78 -17.09 15.08 -3.57
CA PHE A 78 -18.31 14.85 -2.80
C PHE A 78 -18.08 13.98 -1.56
N VAL A 79 -16.86 13.47 -1.40
CA VAL A 79 -16.51 12.46 -0.40
C VAL A 79 -15.49 12.99 0.59
N ARG A 80 -14.51 13.75 0.10
CA ARG A 80 -13.45 14.33 0.91
C ARG A 80 -13.94 15.57 1.64
N GLU A 81 -13.57 15.72 2.91
CA GLU A 81 -13.91 16.92 3.69
C GLU A 81 -12.88 18.03 3.51
N VAL A 82 -11.63 17.68 3.16
CA VAL A 82 -10.52 18.62 2.99
C VAL A 82 -10.15 18.75 1.51
N HIS A 83 -10.35 19.95 0.96
CA HIS A 83 -10.10 20.26 -0.45
C HIS A 83 -8.74 20.95 -0.67
N ASN A 84 -7.65 20.27 -0.32
CA ASN A 84 -6.29 20.72 -0.66
C ASN A 84 -5.88 20.27 -2.08
N LYS A 85 -4.89 20.98 -2.63
CA LYS A 85 -4.19 20.64 -3.87
C LYS A 85 -2.75 20.28 -3.49
N GLU A 86 -2.59 19.09 -2.94
CA GLU A 86 -1.28 18.56 -2.55
C GLU A 86 -1.00 17.29 -3.34
N ASP A 87 0.25 17.18 -3.81
CA ASP A 87 0.73 15.92 -4.37
C ASP A 87 0.97 14.96 -3.20
N PHE A 88 0.29 13.82 -3.24
CA PHE A 88 0.42 12.79 -2.22
C PHE A 88 1.30 11.65 -2.73
N GLU A 89 2.45 11.48 -2.09
CA GLU A 89 3.33 10.36 -2.35
C GLU A 89 3.08 9.25 -1.33
N ILE A 90 2.77 8.05 -1.80
CA ILE A 90 2.66 6.89 -0.93
C ILE A 90 4.05 6.27 -0.77
N ASP A 91 4.60 6.37 0.43
CA ASP A 91 5.77 5.60 0.85
C ASP A 91 5.39 4.12 1.13
N PRO A 92 5.92 3.14 0.37
CA PRO A 92 5.65 1.71 0.60
C PRO A 92 6.11 1.19 1.98
N SER A 93 6.98 1.92 2.66
CA SER A 93 7.51 1.57 3.98
C SER A 93 6.58 1.99 5.14
N MET A 94 5.64 2.91 4.89
CA MET A 94 4.66 3.30 5.90
C MET A 94 3.72 2.14 6.25
N THR A 95 3.22 2.11 7.49
CA THR A 95 2.24 1.12 7.93
C THR A 95 0.87 1.38 7.30
N VAL A 96 0.03 0.35 7.24
CA VAL A 96 -1.36 0.51 6.81
C VAL A 96 -2.09 1.52 7.71
N ALA A 97 -1.90 1.43 9.03
CA ALA A 97 -2.51 2.37 9.98
C ALA A 97 -2.06 3.82 9.72
N SER A 98 -0.77 4.05 9.47
CA SER A 98 -0.27 5.39 9.12
C SER A 98 -0.84 5.90 7.80
N PHE A 99 -1.02 5.03 6.80
CA PHE A 99 -1.66 5.40 5.55
C PHE A 99 -3.13 5.79 5.74
N GLU A 100 -3.91 4.97 6.44
CA GLU A 100 -5.33 5.23 6.72
C GLU A 100 -5.52 6.52 7.52
N GLN A 101 -4.68 6.74 8.54
CA GLN A 101 -4.68 7.97 9.33
C GLN A 101 -4.31 9.20 8.49
N LEU A 102 -3.29 9.10 7.63
CA LEU A 102 -2.89 10.22 6.77
C LEU A 102 -4.02 10.61 5.80
N MET A 103 -4.70 9.61 5.22
CA MET A 103 -5.86 9.86 4.35
C MET A 103 -7.00 10.57 5.09
N ALA A 104 -7.27 10.16 6.33
CA ALA A 104 -8.24 10.84 7.19
C ALA A 104 -7.81 12.28 7.52
N ASP A 105 -6.59 12.47 8.00
CA ASP A 105 -6.11 13.77 8.47
C ASP A 105 -5.94 14.80 7.36
N ARG A 106 -5.41 14.40 6.20
CA ARG A 106 -5.08 15.34 5.12
C ARG A 106 -6.20 15.57 4.13
N PHE A 107 -7.09 14.59 3.96
CA PHE A 107 -8.14 14.64 2.95
C PHE A 107 -9.55 14.49 3.54
N GLY A 108 -9.68 14.12 4.82
CA GLY A 108 -10.98 13.77 5.40
C GLY A 108 -11.56 12.50 4.75
N LEU A 109 -10.68 11.55 4.37
CA LEU A 109 -11.08 10.33 3.68
C LEU A 109 -10.90 9.11 4.59
N ASN A 110 -12.01 8.48 4.97
CA ASN A 110 -12.00 7.23 5.71
C ASN A 110 -11.72 6.08 4.73
N VAL A 111 -10.48 5.58 4.75
CA VAL A 111 -10.00 4.51 3.88
C VAL A 111 -9.80 3.24 4.68
N GLN A 112 -10.12 2.10 4.09
CA GLN A 112 -9.71 0.79 4.60
C GLN A 112 -8.88 0.04 3.58
N VAL A 113 -7.73 -0.48 3.99
CA VAL A 113 -6.90 -1.37 3.20
C VAL A 113 -7.37 -2.83 3.34
N PHE A 114 -7.40 -3.54 2.21
CA PHE A 114 -7.66 -4.96 2.14
C PHE A 114 -6.47 -5.67 1.49
N ARG A 115 -6.14 -6.86 1.98
CA ARG A 115 -5.13 -7.75 1.42
C ARG A 115 -5.78 -8.94 0.74
N LYS A 116 -5.22 -9.36 -0.40
CA LYS A 116 -5.64 -10.59 -1.08
C LYS A 116 -5.19 -11.83 -0.32
N SER A 117 -6.06 -12.84 -0.25
CA SER A 117 -5.79 -14.14 0.35
C SER A 117 -6.47 -15.22 -0.49
N GLY A 118 -5.75 -15.73 -1.49
CA GLY A 118 -6.32 -16.57 -2.53
C GLY A 118 -7.31 -15.78 -3.38
N ASN A 119 -8.56 -16.23 -3.45
CA ASN A 119 -9.66 -15.53 -4.13
C ASN A 119 -10.43 -14.54 -3.23
N LEU A 120 -10.06 -14.39 -1.96
CA LEU A 120 -10.74 -13.51 -1.01
C LEU A 120 -9.95 -12.22 -0.75
N TRP A 121 -10.66 -11.16 -0.40
CA TRP A 121 -10.10 -9.89 0.07
C TRP A 121 -10.38 -9.73 1.57
N MET A 122 -9.33 -9.67 2.37
CA MET A 122 -9.39 -9.61 3.83
C MET A 122 -9.06 -8.20 4.31
N GLN A 123 -9.85 -7.65 5.23
CA GLN A 123 -9.50 -6.39 5.90
C GLN A 123 -8.21 -6.59 6.72
N THR A 124 -7.40 -5.54 6.79
CA THR A 124 -6.09 -5.61 7.45
C THR A 124 -6.11 -5.18 8.92
N THR A 125 -7.27 -5.12 9.57
CA THR A 125 -7.44 -4.57 10.94
C THR A 125 -6.47 -5.14 11.98
N SER A 126 -6.24 -6.46 12.02
CA SER A 126 -5.29 -7.07 12.97
C SER A 126 -3.81 -7.00 12.54
N THR A 127 -3.54 -6.44 11.37
CA THR A 127 -2.22 -6.41 10.70
C THR A 127 -1.93 -5.03 10.10
N ASP A 128 -2.60 -4.01 10.63
CA ASP A 128 -2.50 -2.61 10.19
C ASP A 128 -1.16 -1.98 10.57
N HIS A 129 -0.51 -2.53 11.60
CA HIS A 129 0.86 -2.24 12.00
C HIS A 129 1.94 -2.69 10.98
N TRP A 130 1.60 -3.51 9.99
CA TRP A 130 2.55 -3.91 8.95
C TRP A 130 2.67 -2.86 7.85
N ALA A 131 3.86 -2.77 7.26
CA ALA A 131 4.11 -1.89 6.13
C ALA A 131 3.28 -2.28 4.90
N LEU A 132 2.86 -1.30 4.11
CA LEU A 132 2.15 -1.51 2.83
C LEU A 132 2.90 -2.50 1.93
N ARG A 133 4.23 -2.36 1.81
CA ARG A 133 5.07 -3.29 1.04
C ARG A 133 4.99 -4.73 1.52
N GLU A 134 4.91 -4.95 2.83
CA GLU A 134 4.90 -6.28 3.42
C GLU A 134 3.54 -6.96 3.20
N GLN A 135 2.46 -6.23 3.45
CA GLN A 135 1.10 -6.71 3.19
C GLN A 135 0.90 -7.03 1.71
N ASN A 136 1.41 -6.17 0.82
CA ASN A 136 1.36 -6.38 -0.63
C ASN A 136 2.08 -7.66 -1.05
N ARG A 137 3.31 -7.90 -0.53
CA ARG A 137 4.08 -9.12 -0.83
C ARG A 137 3.30 -10.39 -0.42
N LYS A 138 2.67 -10.37 0.76
CA LYS A 138 1.86 -11.50 1.24
C LYS A 138 0.62 -11.70 0.38
N GLY A 139 -0.05 -10.62 -0.03
CA GLY A 139 -1.22 -10.67 -0.90
C GLY A 139 -0.90 -11.29 -2.27
N ALA A 140 0.15 -10.80 -2.93
CA ALA A 140 0.60 -11.31 -4.23
C ALA A 140 1.00 -12.80 -4.17
N SER A 141 1.70 -13.20 -3.10
CA SER A 141 2.11 -14.60 -2.90
C SER A 141 0.89 -15.51 -2.72
N SER A 142 -0.12 -15.07 -1.96
CA SER A 142 -1.34 -15.83 -1.74
C SER A 142 -2.16 -16.02 -3.03
N GLU A 143 -2.19 -15.02 -3.91
CA GLU A 143 -2.83 -15.14 -5.22
C GLU A 143 -2.11 -16.14 -6.12
N SER A 144 -0.78 -16.00 -6.27
CA SER A 144 0.00 -16.89 -7.13
C SER A 144 -0.20 -18.36 -6.75
N HIS A 145 -0.14 -18.67 -5.45
CA HIS A 145 -0.33 -20.04 -4.96
C HIS A 145 -1.75 -20.56 -5.18
N TYR A 146 -2.77 -19.68 -5.14
CA TYR A 146 -4.13 -20.06 -5.47
C TYR A 146 -4.29 -20.39 -6.95
N ASN A 147 -3.75 -19.56 -7.84
CA ASN A 147 -3.85 -19.76 -9.29
C ASN A 147 -3.13 -21.03 -9.73
N GLU A 148 -1.93 -21.29 -9.21
CA GLU A 148 -1.15 -22.51 -9.48
C GLU A 148 -1.92 -23.77 -9.07
N LYS A 149 -2.59 -23.75 -7.91
CA LYS A 149 -3.38 -24.90 -7.44
C LYS A 149 -4.65 -25.13 -8.26
N HIS A 150 -5.18 -24.11 -8.92
CA HIS A 150 -6.49 -24.18 -9.61
C HIS A 150 -6.39 -24.07 -11.14
N ASN A 151 -5.17 -24.08 -11.71
CA ASN A 151 -4.93 -24.04 -13.17
C ASN A 151 -5.68 -22.89 -13.88
N VAL A 152 -5.76 -21.72 -13.25
CA VAL A 152 -6.40 -20.50 -13.79
C VAL A 152 -5.39 -19.43 -14.16
#